data_AF-A0A847CBV0-F1
#
_entry.id   AF-A0A847CBV0-F1
#
_cell.length_a   1.000
_cell.length_b   1.000
_cell.length_c   1.000
_cell.angle_alpha   90.00
_cell.angle_beta   90.00
_cell.angle_gamma   90.00
#
_symmetry.space_group_name_H-M   'P 1'
#
loop_
_entity.id
_entity.type
_entity.pdbx_description
1 polymer ?
#
loop_
_entity_poly.entity_id
_entity_poly.type
_entity_poly.pdbx_seq_one_letter_code
_entity_poly.pdbx_strand_id
1 'polypeptide(L)'
;MTVAIAKKKQISLLVRCITYGIVFVASFLLFVHPDIVETSNHSRILLDCIFDGRFFEFFDVVKQHDNSFYYLNNANYNIVFYLLFAAWELPVYLVGKIFSITISEQLMWMWAKALPALCSIVNAALVGKLVEQVKSKDDGSFAQKALLLSPIAFFFPVVMGQYETICIVFVLWALLYYIKGDMVRFAAVMGVAALCKSFALLIVVPLILLADKKLLLILRDLALSMFPTLLTGVLFHGRVADAEQFTN
;
A
#
# COMPACT_ATOMS: atom_id res chain seq x y z
N MET A 1 26.80 36.41 -21.62
CA MET A 1 25.76 35.60 -22.29
C MET A 1 25.39 34.34 -21.51
N THR A 2 26.37 33.59 -20.97
CA THR A 2 26.19 32.32 -20.24
C THR A 2 25.35 32.43 -18.95
N VAL A 3 25.51 33.50 -18.17
CA VAL A 3 24.77 33.73 -16.91
C VAL A 3 23.27 33.97 -17.14
N ALA A 4 22.92 34.72 -18.19
CA ALA A 4 21.52 34.99 -18.54
C ALA A 4 20.79 33.72 -19.02
N ILE A 5 21.48 32.85 -19.76
CA ILE A 5 20.95 31.56 -20.21
C ILE A 5 20.74 30.61 -19.02
N ALA A 6 21.71 30.53 -18.10
CA ALA A 6 21.59 29.74 -16.88
C ALA A 6 20.41 30.21 -16.01
N LYS A 7 20.26 31.53 -15.82
CA LYS A 7 19.15 32.13 -15.06
C LYS A 7 17.79 31.85 -15.71
N LYS A 8 17.68 31.94 -17.04
CA LYS A 8 16.45 31.61 -17.79
C LYS A 8 16.08 30.13 -17.66
N LYS A 9 17.08 29.22 -17.73
CA LYS A 9 16.87 27.78 -17.53
C LYS A 9 16.42 27.46 -16.10
N GLN A 10 16.99 28.12 -15.11
CA GLN A 10 16.62 27.97 -13.70
C GLN A 10 15.19 28.47 -13.44
N ILE A 11 14.81 29.63 -13.99
CA ILE A 11 13.43 30.15 -13.89
C ILE A 11 12.45 29.18 -14.58
N SER A 12 12.78 28.68 -15.77
CA SER A 12 11.94 27.70 -16.47
C SER A 12 11.76 26.41 -15.66
N LEU A 13 12.81 25.93 -15.00
CA LEU A 13 12.73 24.77 -14.12
C LEU A 13 11.85 25.04 -12.90
N LEU A 14 12.04 26.19 -12.24
CA LEU A 14 11.25 26.60 -11.08
C LEU A 14 9.76 26.66 -11.41
N VAL A 15 9.41 27.31 -12.53
CA VAL A 15 8.02 27.40 -13.00
C VAL A 15 7.44 26.00 -13.21
N ARG A 16 8.18 25.09 -13.85
CA ARG A 16 7.72 23.70 -14.03
C ARG A 16 7.49 23.00 -12.70
N CYS A 17 8.42 23.10 -11.75
CA CYS A 17 8.27 22.50 -10.42
C CYS A 17 7.05 23.03 -9.68
N ILE A 18 6.81 24.35 -9.75
CA ILE A 18 5.62 24.99 -9.14
C ILE A 18 4.35 24.46 -9.80
N THR A 19 4.28 24.43 -11.14
CA THR A 19 3.11 23.91 -11.86
C THR A 19 2.85 22.45 -11.49
N TYR A 20 3.87 21.60 -11.48
CA TYR A 20 3.71 20.20 -11.06
C TYR A 20 3.26 20.07 -9.60
N GLY A 21 3.82 20.88 -8.69
CA GLY A 21 3.40 20.89 -7.29
C GLY A 21 1.93 21.31 -7.12
N ILE A 22 1.48 22.34 -7.84
CA ILE A 22 0.08 22.77 -7.82
C ILE A 22 -0.83 21.67 -8.37
N VAL A 23 -0.48 21.09 -9.52
CA VAL A 23 -1.26 19.98 -10.12
C VAL A 23 -1.30 18.79 -9.17
N PHE A 24 -0.19 18.44 -8.52
CA PHE A 24 -0.12 17.37 -7.53
C PHE A 24 -1.08 17.63 -6.36
N VAL A 25 -0.98 18.81 -5.73
CA VAL A 25 -1.80 19.17 -4.56
C VAL A 25 -3.28 19.26 -4.94
N ALA A 26 -3.61 19.90 -6.07
CA ALA A 26 -4.99 19.98 -6.55
C ALA A 26 -5.56 18.58 -6.85
N SER A 27 -4.80 17.73 -7.55
CA SER A 27 -5.19 16.35 -7.84
C SER A 27 -5.40 15.53 -6.57
N PHE A 28 -4.55 15.75 -5.56
CA PHE A 28 -4.65 15.06 -4.29
C PHE A 28 -5.90 15.47 -3.50
N LEU A 29 -6.22 16.76 -3.45
CA LEU A 29 -7.32 17.28 -2.63
C LEU A 29 -8.70 17.21 -3.29
N LEU A 30 -8.78 17.28 -4.63
CA LEU A 30 -10.06 17.41 -5.33
C LEU A 30 -10.70 16.07 -5.71
N PHE A 31 -9.95 14.98 -5.66
CA PHE A 31 -10.41 13.66 -6.08
C PHE A 31 -10.18 12.64 -4.97
N VAL A 32 -11.14 11.74 -4.79
CA VAL A 32 -11.00 10.61 -3.88
C VAL A 32 -11.85 9.46 -4.42
N HIS A 33 -11.27 8.27 -4.47
CA HIS A 33 -12.01 7.09 -4.89
C HIS A 33 -12.77 6.48 -3.69
N PRO A 34 -13.97 5.89 -3.90
CA PRO A 34 -14.71 5.23 -2.82
C PRO A 34 -13.88 4.20 -2.04
N ASP A 35 -13.07 3.37 -2.70
CA ASP A 35 -12.29 2.32 -2.02
C ASP A 35 -11.39 2.84 -0.88
N ILE A 36 -10.71 3.99 -1.07
CA ILE A 36 -9.84 4.56 -0.02
C ILE A 36 -10.66 5.19 1.10
N VAL A 37 -11.85 5.73 0.78
CA VAL A 37 -12.81 6.22 1.77
C VAL A 37 -13.25 5.06 2.67
N GLU A 38 -13.74 3.98 2.08
CA GLU A 38 -14.20 2.79 2.84
C GLU A 38 -13.07 2.20 3.68
N THR A 39 -11.86 2.09 3.11
CA THR A 39 -10.70 1.54 3.82
C THR A 39 -10.27 2.40 5.01
N SER A 40 -10.19 3.73 4.82
CA SER A 40 -9.89 4.69 5.88
C SER A 40 -10.90 4.58 7.03
N ASN A 41 -12.17 4.50 6.69
CA ASN A 41 -13.20 4.45 7.71
C ASN A 41 -13.30 3.08 8.41
N HIS A 42 -13.10 1.96 7.70
CA HIS A 42 -12.94 0.64 8.33
C HIS A 42 -11.74 0.63 9.29
N SER A 43 -10.62 1.25 8.90
CA SER A 43 -9.46 1.44 9.77
C SER A 43 -9.80 2.26 11.03
N ARG A 44 -10.64 3.29 10.92
CA ARG A 44 -11.15 4.04 12.07
C ARG A 44 -12.03 3.19 12.99
N ILE A 45 -12.93 2.36 12.44
CA ILE A 45 -13.73 1.40 13.21
C ILE A 45 -12.80 0.41 13.93
N LEU A 46 -11.74 -0.05 13.28
CA LEU A 46 -10.75 -0.93 13.89
C LEU A 46 -10.05 -0.24 15.07
N LEU A 47 -9.68 1.03 14.94
CA LEU A 47 -9.12 1.81 16.06
C LEU A 47 -10.11 1.87 17.22
N ASP A 48 -11.39 2.17 16.98
CA ASP A 48 -12.42 2.15 18.02
C ASP A 48 -12.53 0.76 18.69
N CYS A 49 -12.56 -0.31 17.91
CA CYS A 49 -12.57 -1.68 18.42
C CYS A 49 -11.34 -2.01 19.28
N ILE A 50 -10.15 -1.52 18.91
CA ILE A 50 -8.92 -1.70 19.69
C ILE A 50 -9.02 -0.97 21.03
N PHE A 51 -9.44 0.30 21.02
CA PHE A 51 -9.53 1.10 22.25
C PHE A 51 -10.68 0.66 23.18
N ASP A 52 -11.73 0.05 22.62
CA ASP A 52 -12.84 -0.53 23.36
C ASP A 52 -12.55 -1.96 23.87
N GLY A 53 -11.41 -2.56 23.51
CA GLY A 53 -11.07 -3.94 23.88
C GLY A 53 -11.82 -5.03 23.08
N ARG A 54 -12.44 -4.66 21.96
CA ARG A 54 -13.26 -5.51 21.08
C ARG A 54 -12.55 -5.85 19.76
N PHE A 55 -11.22 -5.94 19.76
CA PHE A 55 -10.42 -6.14 18.53
C PHE A 55 -10.90 -7.29 17.64
N PHE A 56 -11.29 -8.43 18.23
CA PHE A 56 -11.74 -9.61 17.48
C PHE A 56 -13.15 -9.48 16.89
N GLU A 57 -13.92 -8.47 17.29
CA GLU A 57 -15.29 -8.22 16.79
C GLU A 57 -15.30 -7.27 15.59
N PHE A 58 -14.12 -6.78 15.15
CA PHE A 58 -14.00 -5.77 14.09
C PHE A 58 -14.85 -6.07 12.83
N PHE A 59 -14.71 -7.26 12.24
CA PHE A 59 -15.46 -7.61 11.03
C PHE A 59 -16.97 -7.73 11.28
N ASP A 60 -17.36 -8.19 12.46
CA ASP A 60 -18.78 -8.27 12.84
C ASP A 60 -19.39 -6.88 13.03
N VAL A 61 -18.65 -5.95 13.66
CA VAL A 61 -19.04 -4.55 13.82
C VAL A 61 -19.19 -3.86 12.46
N VAL A 62 -18.25 -4.11 11.52
CA VAL A 62 -18.36 -3.58 10.15
C VAL A 62 -19.59 -4.15 9.44
N LYS A 63 -19.84 -5.46 9.55
CA LYS A 63 -20.96 -6.15 8.88
C LYS A 63 -22.33 -5.76 9.42
N GLN A 64 -22.46 -5.64 10.74
CA GLN A 64 -23.68 -5.18 11.40
C GLN A 64 -23.90 -3.68 11.15
N HIS A 65 -22.86 -3.02 10.65
CA HIS A 65 -22.74 -1.60 10.49
C HIS A 65 -23.11 -0.84 11.76
N ASP A 66 -22.65 -1.29 12.92
CA ASP A 66 -23.11 -0.81 14.24
C ASP A 66 -22.75 0.66 14.60
N ASN A 67 -22.37 1.50 13.63
CA ASN A 67 -21.99 2.91 13.85
C ASN A 67 -22.25 3.80 12.63
N SER A 68 -22.24 5.12 12.82
CA SER A 68 -22.58 6.14 11.80
C SER A 68 -21.70 6.18 10.54
N PHE A 69 -20.60 5.42 10.50
CA PHE A 69 -19.64 5.37 9.40
C PHE A 69 -20.01 4.24 8.41
N TYR A 70 -21.22 4.24 7.82
CA TYR A 70 -21.67 3.16 6.92
C TYR A 70 -21.10 3.28 5.49
N TYR A 71 -20.73 2.15 4.87
CA TYR A 71 -20.17 2.04 3.51
C TYR A 71 -20.94 1.07 2.60
N LEU A 72 -20.64 1.10 1.30
CA LEU A 72 -21.26 0.22 0.31
C LEU A 72 -20.80 -1.23 0.45
N ASN A 73 -19.58 -1.46 0.97
CA ASN A 73 -18.97 -2.78 1.07
C ASN A 73 -18.55 -3.16 2.50
N ASN A 74 -18.51 -4.47 2.76
CA ASN A 74 -17.91 -5.06 3.96
C ASN A 74 -16.38 -4.93 3.96
N ALA A 75 -15.76 -5.23 5.11
CA ALA A 75 -14.31 -5.32 5.23
C ALA A 75 -13.77 -6.59 4.54
N ASN A 76 -13.26 -6.43 3.31
CA ASN A 76 -12.82 -7.53 2.44
C ASN A 76 -11.30 -7.83 2.45
N TYR A 77 -10.52 -7.08 3.23
CA TYR A 77 -9.06 -7.29 3.29
C TYR A 77 -8.65 -8.08 4.53
N ASN A 78 -7.44 -8.62 4.50
CA ASN A 78 -6.84 -9.23 5.68
C ASN A 78 -6.73 -8.20 6.83
N ILE A 79 -6.92 -8.63 8.07
CA ILE A 79 -6.81 -7.77 9.26
C ILE A 79 -5.49 -6.98 9.31
N VAL A 80 -4.38 -7.55 8.85
CA VAL A 80 -3.08 -6.87 8.88
C VAL A 80 -3.07 -5.65 7.96
N PHE A 81 -3.83 -5.68 6.87
CA PHE A 81 -3.96 -4.53 5.98
C PHE A 81 -4.72 -3.39 6.66
N TYR A 82 -5.80 -3.69 7.40
CA TYR A 82 -6.49 -2.69 8.21
C TYR A 82 -5.64 -2.19 9.36
N LEU A 83 -4.85 -3.04 10.02
CA LEU A 83 -3.90 -2.63 11.06
C LEU A 83 -2.83 -1.67 10.51
N LEU A 84 -2.39 -1.84 9.27
CA LEU A 84 -1.46 -0.94 8.61
C LEU A 84 -2.08 0.47 8.42
N PHE A 85 -3.33 0.54 7.96
CA PHE A 85 -4.05 1.81 7.90
C PHE A 85 -4.34 2.39 9.29
N ALA A 86 -4.72 1.56 10.26
CA ALA A 86 -5.00 1.99 11.63
C ALA A 86 -3.74 2.60 12.26
N ALA A 87 -2.58 1.98 12.07
CA ALA A 87 -1.30 2.52 12.51
C ALA A 87 -0.96 3.85 11.83
N TRP A 88 -1.26 3.98 10.54
CA TRP A 88 -1.04 5.22 9.79
C TRP A 88 -1.97 6.36 10.25
N GLU A 89 -3.24 6.05 10.53
CA GLU A 89 -4.26 7.00 10.97
C GLU A 89 -4.21 7.32 12.46
N LEU A 90 -3.56 6.47 13.27
CA LEU A 90 -3.46 6.58 14.71
C LEU A 90 -3.06 7.98 15.19
N PRO A 91 -2.07 8.69 14.59
CA PRO A 91 -1.71 10.04 15.04
C PRO A 91 -2.87 11.03 14.97
N VAL A 92 -3.63 11.02 13.86
CA VAL A 92 -4.77 11.92 13.66
C VAL A 92 -5.93 11.52 14.57
N TYR A 93 -6.17 10.22 14.71
CA TYR A 93 -7.16 9.67 15.63
C TYR A 93 -6.89 10.07 17.09
N LEU A 94 -5.64 9.96 17.55
CA LEU A 94 -5.24 10.32 18.90
C LEU A 94 -5.39 11.81 19.18
N VAL A 95 -5.10 12.69 18.21
CA VAL A 95 -5.38 14.13 18.35
C VAL A 95 -6.86 14.35 18.64
N GLY A 96 -7.76 13.68 17.92
CA GLY A 96 -9.20 13.72 18.18
C GLY A 96 -9.56 13.31 19.62
N LYS A 97 -9.05 12.16 20.08
CA LYS A 97 -9.31 11.64 21.44
C LYS A 97 -8.72 12.52 22.54
N ILE A 98 -7.45 12.93 22.42
CA ILE A 98 -6.73 13.70 23.44
C ILE A 98 -7.36 15.09 23.64
N PHE A 99 -7.68 15.77 22.54
CA PHE A 99 -8.24 17.12 22.59
C PHE A 99 -9.78 17.13 22.62
N SER A 100 -10.43 15.96 22.61
CA SER A 100 -11.89 15.83 22.52
C SER A 100 -12.49 16.61 21.35
N ILE A 101 -11.80 16.60 20.21
CA ILE A 101 -12.26 17.27 18.98
C ILE A 101 -12.76 16.25 17.96
N THR A 102 -13.81 16.60 17.24
CA THR A 102 -14.29 15.82 16.11
C THR A 102 -13.37 16.05 14.92
N ILE A 103 -12.61 15.02 14.53
CA ILE A 103 -11.84 15.03 13.29
C ILE A 103 -12.79 14.80 12.12
N SER A 104 -12.71 15.64 11.08
CA SER A 104 -13.53 15.45 9.88
C SER A 104 -13.13 14.17 9.14
N GLU A 105 -14.12 13.46 8.60
CA GLU A 105 -13.89 12.24 7.81
C GLU A 105 -13.05 12.54 6.58
N GLN A 106 -13.29 13.67 5.91
CA GLN A 106 -12.53 14.06 4.73
C GLN A 106 -11.04 14.25 5.05
N LEU A 107 -10.71 14.74 6.25
CA LEU A 107 -9.32 14.84 6.69
C LEU A 107 -8.72 13.44 6.89
N MET A 108 -9.46 12.52 7.49
CA MET A 108 -9.03 11.11 7.63
C MET A 108 -8.80 10.47 6.25
N TRP A 109 -9.70 10.66 5.29
CA TRP A 109 -9.56 10.09 3.94
C TRP A 109 -8.34 10.64 3.22
N MET A 110 -8.11 11.96 3.32
CA MET A 110 -6.91 12.58 2.74
C MET A 110 -5.65 12.10 3.45
N TRP A 111 -5.69 11.92 4.77
CA TRP A 111 -4.59 11.35 5.53
C TRP A 111 -4.29 9.92 5.09
N ALA A 112 -5.30 9.06 5.01
CA ALA A 112 -5.17 7.68 4.52
C ALA A 112 -4.62 7.64 3.09
N LYS A 113 -5.12 8.50 2.20
CA LYS A 113 -4.68 8.65 0.81
C LYS A 113 -3.22 9.09 0.67
N ALA A 114 -2.65 9.77 1.67
CA ALA A 114 -1.24 10.12 1.66
C ALA A 114 -0.33 8.87 1.69
N LEU A 115 -0.76 7.79 2.34
CA LEU A 115 0.01 6.55 2.44
C LEU A 115 0.31 5.91 1.06
N PRO A 116 -0.69 5.58 0.21
CA PRO A 116 -0.41 5.02 -1.11
C PRO A 116 0.32 6.00 -2.04
N ALA A 117 0.13 7.30 -1.88
CA ALA A 117 0.92 8.32 -2.57
C ALA A 117 2.40 8.26 -2.18
N LEU A 118 2.73 8.14 -0.90
CA LEU A 118 4.11 7.96 -0.43
C LEU A 118 4.69 6.62 -0.90
N CYS A 119 3.91 5.53 -0.86
CA CYS A 119 4.33 4.23 -1.38
C CYS A 119 4.66 4.28 -2.88
N SER A 120 4.01 5.14 -3.68
CA SER A 120 4.38 5.33 -5.09
C SER A 120 5.81 5.84 -5.29
N ILE A 121 6.30 6.68 -4.36
CA ILE A 121 7.69 7.18 -4.38
C ILE A 121 8.66 6.04 -4.06
N VAL A 122 8.32 5.22 -3.06
CA VAL A 122 9.09 4.03 -2.69
C VAL A 122 9.13 3.04 -3.85
N ASN A 123 8.00 2.79 -4.52
CA ASN A 123 7.93 1.93 -5.71
C ASN A 123 8.88 2.40 -6.80
N ALA A 124 8.90 3.70 -7.11
CA ALA A 124 9.81 4.24 -8.11
C ALA A 124 11.29 4.03 -7.73
N ALA A 125 11.63 4.22 -6.45
CA ALA A 125 12.99 3.97 -5.97
C ALA A 125 13.37 2.48 -6.05
N LEU A 126 12.44 1.56 -5.76
CA LEU A 126 12.66 0.12 -5.87
C LEU A 126 12.80 -0.32 -7.33
N VAL A 127 11.99 0.22 -8.24
CA VAL A 127 12.15 0.00 -9.69
C VAL A 127 13.52 0.46 -10.17
N GLY A 128 13.96 1.65 -9.73
CA GLY A 128 15.31 2.14 -10.03
C GLY A 128 16.36 1.13 -9.59
N LYS A 129 16.33 0.68 -8.33
CA LYS A 129 17.25 -0.33 -7.78
C LYS A 129 17.22 -1.66 -8.53
N LEU A 130 16.06 -2.12 -8.98
CA LEU A 130 15.92 -3.34 -9.77
C LEU A 130 16.61 -3.20 -11.14
N VAL A 131 16.40 -2.08 -11.83
CA VAL A 131 17.07 -1.80 -13.10
C VAL A 131 18.59 -1.72 -12.92
N GLU A 132 19.06 -1.13 -11.82
CA GLU A 132 20.50 -1.07 -11.50
C GLU A 132 21.13 -2.46 -11.30
N GLN A 133 20.36 -3.47 -10.88
CA GLN A 133 20.90 -4.84 -10.75
C GLN A 133 21.20 -5.49 -12.12
N VAL A 134 20.58 -5.01 -13.19
CA VAL A 134 20.64 -5.63 -14.53
C VAL A 134 21.35 -4.73 -15.55
N LYS A 135 21.36 -3.41 -15.31
CA LYS A 135 21.94 -2.40 -16.20
C LYS A 135 22.85 -1.44 -15.44
N SER A 136 22.70 -0.14 -15.66
CA SER A 136 23.51 0.92 -15.06
C SER A 136 22.73 1.76 -14.04
N LYS A 137 23.45 2.53 -13.23
CA LYS A 137 22.86 3.54 -12.33
C LYS A 137 22.08 4.62 -13.06
N ASP A 138 22.54 5.00 -14.25
CA ASP A 138 21.86 6.02 -15.06
C ASP A 138 20.51 5.51 -15.57
N ASP A 139 20.45 4.24 -16.00
CA ASP A 139 19.20 3.57 -16.38
C ASP A 139 18.23 3.46 -15.19
N GLY A 140 18.75 3.14 -14.01
CA GLY A 140 17.95 3.09 -12.77
C GLY A 140 17.33 4.43 -12.41
N SER A 141 18.14 5.50 -12.43
CA SER A 141 17.66 6.87 -12.20
C SER A 141 16.65 7.31 -13.27
N PHE A 142 16.85 6.90 -14.53
CA PHE A 142 15.86 7.15 -15.59
C PHE A 142 14.55 6.41 -15.31
N ALA A 143 14.60 5.12 -14.99
CA ALA A 143 13.40 4.31 -14.72
C ALA A 143 12.59 4.84 -13.52
N GLN A 144 13.27 5.27 -12.45
CA GLN A 144 12.63 5.91 -11.30
C GLN A 144 11.86 7.18 -11.73
N LYS A 145 12.50 8.07 -12.49
CA LYS A 145 11.87 9.31 -12.98
C LYS A 145 10.74 9.02 -13.96
N ALA A 146 10.93 8.05 -14.86
CA ALA A 146 9.91 7.65 -15.82
C ALA A 146 8.65 7.11 -15.13
N LEU A 147 8.81 6.33 -14.05
CA LEU A 147 7.66 5.86 -13.26
C LEU A 147 6.97 7.02 -12.54
N LEU A 148 7.70 7.89 -11.84
CA LEU A 148 7.11 9.03 -11.12
C LEU A 148 6.37 10.01 -12.04
N LEU A 149 6.84 10.16 -13.28
CA LEU A 149 6.23 11.04 -14.27
C LEU A 149 5.20 10.32 -15.15
N SER A 150 4.97 9.02 -14.94
CA SER A 150 3.97 8.25 -15.67
C SER A 150 2.57 8.70 -15.26
N PRO A 151 1.69 9.06 -16.23
CA PRO A 151 0.32 9.44 -15.92
C PRO A 151 -0.42 8.38 -15.09
N ILE A 152 -0.17 7.10 -15.37
CA ILE A 152 -0.80 5.97 -14.66
C ILE A 152 -0.33 5.91 -13.21
N ALA A 153 1.00 5.97 -12.99
CA ALA A 153 1.58 5.88 -11.66
C ALA A 153 1.29 7.12 -10.80
N PHE A 154 0.97 8.25 -11.43
CA PHE A 154 0.45 9.44 -10.75
C PHE A 154 -1.06 9.28 -10.46
N PHE A 155 -1.86 8.93 -11.46
CA PHE A 155 -3.31 8.93 -11.39
C PHE A 155 -3.84 7.99 -10.30
N PHE A 156 -3.40 6.74 -10.28
CA PHE A 156 -3.95 5.75 -9.35
C PHE A 156 -3.70 6.10 -7.87
N PRO A 157 -2.45 6.27 -7.40
CA PRO A 157 -2.21 6.56 -5.98
C PRO A 157 -2.48 8.01 -5.59
N VAL A 158 -2.18 9.01 -6.44
CA VAL A 158 -2.26 10.43 -6.06
C VAL A 158 -3.63 11.02 -6.34
N VAL A 159 -4.27 10.69 -7.46
CA VAL A 159 -5.61 11.22 -7.80
C VAL A 159 -6.68 10.36 -7.12
N MET A 160 -6.62 9.03 -7.30
CA MET A 160 -7.66 8.13 -6.81
C MET A 160 -7.43 7.65 -5.38
N GLY A 161 -6.18 7.53 -4.93
CA GLY A 161 -5.86 6.94 -3.62
C GLY A 161 -5.82 5.42 -3.63
N GLN A 162 -5.61 4.81 -4.79
CA GLN A 162 -5.53 3.37 -4.95
C GLN A 162 -4.31 2.80 -4.22
N TYR A 163 -4.58 1.87 -3.30
CA TYR A 163 -3.64 1.41 -2.29
C TYR A 163 -2.93 0.11 -2.62
N GLU A 164 -3.13 -0.43 -3.84
CA GLU A 164 -2.30 -1.49 -4.40
C GLU A 164 -0.82 -1.13 -4.42
N THR A 165 -0.48 0.17 -4.44
CA THR A 165 0.90 0.63 -4.38
C THR A 165 1.62 0.13 -3.12
N ILE A 166 0.91 -0.12 -2.02
CA ILE A 166 1.47 -0.72 -0.79
C ILE A 166 1.88 -2.17 -1.07
N CYS A 167 1.01 -2.98 -1.66
CA CYS A 167 1.33 -4.34 -2.07
C CYS A 167 2.52 -4.37 -3.04
N ILE A 168 2.56 -3.45 -4.00
CA ILE A 168 3.65 -3.35 -4.99
C ILE A 168 4.99 -3.03 -4.33
N VAL A 169 5.03 -2.26 -3.24
CA VAL A 169 6.29 -2.01 -2.49
C VAL A 169 6.90 -3.33 -2.04
N PHE A 170 6.09 -4.20 -1.44
CA PHE A 170 6.55 -5.49 -0.96
C PHE A 170 6.93 -6.43 -2.12
N VAL A 171 6.17 -6.45 -3.20
CA VAL A 171 6.52 -7.26 -4.40
C VAL A 171 7.86 -6.82 -4.98
N LEU A 172 8.06 -5.52 -5.23
CA LEU A 172 9.31 -5.00 -5.79
C LEU A 172 10.49 -5.22 -4.84
N TRP A 173 10.27 -5.09 -3.53
CA TRP A 173 11.29 -5.38 -2.53
C TRP A 173 11.66 -6.86 -2.51
N ALA A 174 10.68 -7.76 -2.59
CA ALA A 174 10.92 -9.19 -2.69
C ALA A 174 11.76 -9.51 -3.94
N LEU A 175 11.45 -8.91 -5.08
CA LEU A 175 12.21 -9.12 -6.33
C LEU A 175 13.69 -8.74 -6.20
N LEU A 176 14.07 -7.78 -5.34
CA LEU A 176 15.47 -7.48 -5.06
C LEU A 176 16.21 -8.65 -4.38
N TYR A 177 15.52 -9.45 -3.57
CA TYR A 177 16.06 -10.69 -2.98
C TYR A 177 16.08 -11.83 -4.01
N TYR A 178 15.03 -11.93 -4.82
CA TYR A 178 14.92 -12.93 -5.88
C TYR A 178 16.09 -12.87 -6.85
N ILE A 179 16.44 -11.68 -7.34
CA ILE A 179 17.57 -11.48 -8.27
C ILE A 179 18.91 -11.90 -7.64
N LYS A 180 19.03 -11.81 -6.31
CA LYS A 180 20.23 -12.21 -5.56
C LYS A 180 20.24 -13.70 -5.19
N GLY A 181 19.21 -14.45 -5.55
CA GLY A 181 19.03 -15.85 -5.18
C GLY A 181 18.67 -16.10 -3.70
N ASP A 182 18.29 -15.05 -2.96
CA ASP A 182 17.90 -15.17 -1.55
C ASP A 182 16.40 -15.52 -1.45
N MET A 183 16.08 -16.79 -1.72
CA MET A 183 14.70 -17.27 -1.84
C MET A 183 13.92 -17.23 -0.52
N VAL A 184 14.60 -17.39 0.62
CA VAL A 184 13.96 -17.32 1.94
C VAL A 184 13.44 -15.92 2.22
N ARG A 185 14.27 -14.88 1.99
CA ARG A 185 13.83 -13.50 2.18
C ARG A 185 12.81 -13.08 1.13
N PHE A 186 12.98 -13.52 -0.12
CA PHE A 186 11.99 -13.32 -1.17
C PHE A 186 10.61 -13.87 -0.74
N ALA A 187 10.55 -15.13 -0.31
CA ALA A 187 9.31 -15.78 0.12
C ALA A 187 8.67 -15.08 1.32
N ALA A 188 9.47 -14.73 2.33
CA ALA A 188 8.98 -14.02 3.52
C ALA A 188 8.37 -12.65 3.18
N VAL A 189 9.02 -11.85 2.33
CA VAL A 189 8.51 -10.54 1.93
C VAL A 189 7.29 -10.68 1.01
N MET A 190 7.25 -11.68 0.12
CA MET A 190 6.05 -12.00 -0.67
C MET A 190 4.87 -12.40 0.20
N GLY A 191 5.10 -13.06 1.34
CA GLY A 191 4.04 -13.35 2.29
C GLY A 191 3.45 -12.08 2.93
N VAL A 192 4.26 -11.06 3.19
CA VAL A 192 3.75 -9.74 3.61
C VAL A 192 2.96 -9.06 2.48
N ALA A 193 3.41 -9.19 1.23
CA ALA A 193 2.64 -8.69 0.08
C ALA A 193 1.27 -9.38 -0.03
N ALA A 194 1.20 -10.69 0.22
CA ALA A 194 -0.04 -11.47 0.19
C ALA A 194 -1.05 -11.04 1.27
N LEU A 195 -0.60 -10.53 2.42
CA LEU A 195 -1.48 -9.90 3.41
C LEU A 195 -2.13 -8.62 2.88
N CYS A 196 -1.43 -7.87 2.02
CA CYS A 196 -1.97 -6.65 1.42
C CYS A 196 -2.95 -6.98 0.30
N LYS A 197 -2.60 -7.92 -0.58
CA LYS A 197 -3.45 -8.38 -1.69
C LYS A 197 -3.09 -9.80 -2.09
N SER A 198 -4.09 -10.70 -2.10
CA SER A 198 -3.91 -12.11 -2.45
C SER A 198 -3.33 -12.34 -3.86
N PHE A 199 -3.47 -11.35 -4.76
CA PHE A 199 -2.82 -11.36 -6.08
C PHE A 199 -1.30 -11.61 -6.03
N ALA A 200 -0.62 -11.21 -4.95
CA ALA A 200 0.81 -11.49 -4.79
C ALA A 200 1.13 -13.00 -4.81
N LEU A 201 0.20 -13.85 -4.40
CA LEU A 201 0.37 -15.31 -4.47
C LEU A 201 0.41 -15.83 -5.91
N LEU A 202 -0.25 -15.16 -6.86
CA LEU A 202 -0.13 -15.51 -8.28
C LEU A 202 1.26 -15.21 -8.86
N ILE A 203 1.99 -14.30 -8.24
CA ILE A 203 3.37 -13.96 -8.62
C ILE A 203 4.37 -14.90 -7.94
N VAL A 204 4.18 -15.22 -6.65
CA VAL A 204 5.17 -16.01 -5.89
C VAL A 204 5.31 -17.44 -6.44
N VAL A 205 4.19 -18.09 -6.81
CA VAL A 205 4.18 -19.49 -7.25
C VAL A 205 5.07 -19.72 -8.49
N PRO A 206 4.85 -19.03 -9.63
CA PRO A 206 5.67 -19.25 -10.82
C PRO A 206 7.15 -18.88 -10.59
N LEU A 207 7.44 -17.87 -9.77
CA LEU A 207 8.82 -17.46 -9.49
C LEU A 207 9.57 -18.49 -8.63
N ILE A 208 8.95 -19.07 -7.60
CA ILE A 208 9.58 -20.15 -6.82
C ILE A 208 9.84 -21.38 -7.71
N LEU A 209 8.84 -21.78 -8.51
CA LEU A 209 8.98 -22.91 -9.43
C LEU A 209 10.03 -22.67 -10.52
N LEU A 210 10.29 -21.41 -10.88
CA LEU A 210 11.32 -21.03 -11.83
C LEU A 210 12.71 -21.09 -11.19
N ALA A 211 12.89 -20.57 -9.98
CA ALA A 211 14.16 -20.48 -9.28
C ALA A 211 14.70 -21.85 -8.83
N ASP A 212 13.83 -22.68 -8.24
CA ASP A 212 14.23 -23.96 -7.63
C ASP A 212 13.49 -25.14 -8.27
N LYS A 213 14.20 -26.27 -8.40
CA LYS A 213 13.64 -27.56 -8.87
C LYS A 213 13.57 -28.62 -7.78
N LYS A 214 14.17 -28.36 -6.61
CA LYS A 214 14.15 -29.27 -5.47
C LYS A 214 12.83 -29.09 -4.73
N LEU A 215 12.01 -30.14 -4.70
CA LEU A 215 10.67 -30.11 -4.11
C LEU A 215 10.65 -29.54 -2.69
N LEU A 216 11.60 -29.93 -1.83
CA LEU A 216 11.65 -29.45 -0.45
C LEU A 216 11.88 -27.94 -0.33
N LEU A 217 12.67 -27.34 -1.23
CA LEU A 217 12.91 -25.89 -1.24
C LEU A 217 11.67 -25.15 -1.73
N ILE A 218 11.03 -25.67 -2.78
CA ILE A 218 9.76 -25.14 -3.30
C ILE A 218 8.70 -25.14 -2.20
N LEU A 219 8.52 -26.27 -1.50
CA LEU A 219 7.54 -26.40 -0.43
C LEU A 219 7.84 -25.46 0.73
N ARG A 220 9.10 -25.31 1.12
CA ARG A 220 9.51 -24.35 2.16
C ARG A 220 9.12 -22.93 1.77
N ASP A 221 9.48 -22.49 0.57
CA ASP A 221 9.27 -21.09 0.17
C ASP A 221 7.80 -20.77 -0.08
N LEU A 222 7.03 -21.73 -0.61
CA LEU A 222 5.58 -21.61 -0.69
C LEU A 222 4.96 -21.50 0.71
N ALA A 223 5.34 -22.41 1.63
CA ALA A 223 4.84 -22.37 3.00
C ALA A 223 5.19 -21.05 3.69
N LEU A 224 6.41 -20.54 3.55
CA LEU A 224 6.83 -19.25 4.09
C LEU A 224 6.01 -18.08 3.53
N SER A 225 5.72 -18.09 2.22
CA SER A 225 4.91 -17.04 1.60
C SER A 225 3.43 -17.10 1.97
N MET A 226 2.87 -18.28 2.27
CA MET A 226 1.47 -18.44 2.63
C MET A 226 1.23 -18.31 4.13
N PHE A 227 2.24 -18.59 4.95
CA PHE A 227 2.13 -18.65 6.41
C PHE A 227 1.46 -17.43 7.05
N PRO A 228 1.82 -16.17 6.70
CA PRO A 228 1.20 -15.01 7.35
C PRO A 228 -0.31 -14.91 7.07
N THR A 229 -0.73 -15.16 5.84
CA THR A 229 -2.15 -15.14 5.44
C THR A 229 -2.93 -16.27 6.11
N LEU A 230 -2.36 -17.47 6.19
CA LEU A 230 -2.99 -18.60 6.89
C LEU A 230 -3.11 -18.34 8.39
N LEU A 231 -2.06 -17.84 9.03
CA LEU A 231 -2.06 -17.55 10.47
C LEU A 231 -3.17 -16.55 10.85
N THR A 232 -3.29 -15.48 10.08
CA THR A 232 -4.31 -14.44 10.30
C THR A 232 -5.70 -14.93 9.94
N GLY A 233 -5.83 -15.76 8.90
CA GLY A 233 -7.09 -16.43 8.55
C GLY A 233 -7.60 -17.35 9.67
N VAL A 234 -6.71 -18.13 10.30
CA VAL A 234 -7.07 -18.96 11.46
C VAL A 234 -7.45 -18.11 12.67
N LEU A 235 -6.72 -17.02 12.94
CA LEU A 235 -6.97 -16.14 14.07
C LEU A 235 -8.36 -15.48 14.01
N PHE A 236 -8.84 -15.17 12.80
CA PHE A 236 -10.15 -14.56 12.55
C PHE A 236 -11.17 -15.53 11.97
N HIS A 237 -10.92 -16.85 12.04
CA HIS A 237 -11.84 -17.85 11.50
C HIS A 237 -13.22 -17.77 12.15
N GLY A 238 -14.28 -17.78 11.32
CA GLY A 238 -15.66 -17.59 11.78
C GLY A 238 -16.00 -16.18 12.24
N ARG A 239 -15.08 -15.22 12.07
CA ARG A 239 -15.19 -13.80 12.47
C ARG A 239 -14.75 -12.86 11.35
N VAL A 240 -14.90 -13.29 10.10
CA VAL A 240 -14.39 -12.61 8.89
C VAL A 240 -15.49 -11.96 8.03
N ALA A 241 -16.75 -12.01 8.47
CA ALA A 241 -17.88 -11.60 7.63
C ALA A 241 -17.80 -12.24 6.21
N ASP A 242 -18.01 -11.47 5.14
CA ASP A 242 -17.89 -11.93 3.75
C ASP A 242 -16.44 -12.01 3.24
N ALA A 243 -15.40 -11.77 4.05
CA ALA A 243 -14.01 -11.97 3.61
C ALA A 243 -13.70 -13.46 3.30
N GLU A 244 -14.58 -14.39 3.72
CA GLU A 244 -14.58 -15.79 3.28
C GLU A 244 -14.86 -15.96 1.78
N GLN A 245 -15.55 -15.01 1.12
CA GLN A 245 -15.89 -15.10 -0.30
C GLN A 245 -14.67 -14.91 -1.23
N PHE A 246 -13.55 -14.40 -0.72
CA PHE A 246 -12.29 -14.21 -1.48
C PHE A 246 -11.17 -15.16 -1.05
N THR A 247 -11.42 -16.03 -0.07
CA THR A 247 -10.46 -17.01 0.45
C THR A 247 -10.82 -18.46 0.15
N ASN A 248 -11.99 -18.71 -0.44
CA ASN A 248 -12.42 -20.00 -0.99
C ASN A 248 -12.30 -20.06 -2.51
#